data_AF-A0A519YN01-F1
#
_entry.id   AF-A0A519YN01-F1
#
_cell.length_a   1.000
_cell.length_b   1.000
_cell.length_c   1.000
_cell.angle_alpha   90.00
_cell.angle_beta   90.00
_cell.angle_gamma   90.00
#
_symmetry.space_group_name_H-M   'P 1'
#
loop_
_entity.id
_entity.type
_entity.pdbx_description
1 polymer ?
#
loop_
_entity_poly.entity_id
_entity_poly.type
_entity_poly.pdbx_seq_one_letter_code
_entity_poly.pdbx_strand_id
1 'polypeptide(L)'
;MSFFRTLGLAPVLLLLAAPAALAQVATPELHTITTAVPILTLSPDARGAALGDAGVATSPDANGAFYNPGKLGFVDYKYALSPSYSPWLRQITDDMSLSYLSGYGKIGERGAIAASLMYFSLGQIDYRDGSNLPNGSFNPKEYAFTVSYGQKLGENFG
;
A
#
# COMPACT_ATOMS: atom_id res chain seq x y z
N MET A 1 -78.93 -20.92 11.62
CA MET A 1 -78.31 -19.60 11.92
C MET A 1 -77.19 -19.80 12.92
N SER A 2 -76.09 -19.06 12.77
CA SER A 2 -74.89 -19.02 13.64
C SER A 2 -73.77 -20.04 13.36
N PHE A 3 -73.16 -19.97 12.16
CA PHE A 3 -71.88 -20.64 11.84
C PHE A 3 -70.76 -19.65 11.46
N PHE A 4 -70.82 -18.40 11.94
CA PHE A 4 -69.98 -17.30 11.42
C PHE A 4 -69.32 -16.40 12.48
N ARG A 5 -69.07 -16.88 13.71
CA ARG A 5 -68.54 -16.01 14.80
C ARG A 5 -67.14 -16.34 15.33
N THR A 6 -66.46 -17.38 14.87
CA THR A 6 -65.14 -17.78 15.39
C THR A 6 -63.96 -17.51 14.45
N LEU A 7 -64.18 -16.91 13.28
CA LEU A 7 -63.13 -16.68 12.27
C LEU A 7 -62.42 -15.31 12.35
N GLY A 8 -62.61 -14.55 13.43
CA GLY A 8 -62.13 -13.16 13.54
C GLY A 8 -60.83 -12.94 14.32
N LEU A 9 -60.31 -13.95 15.03
CA LEU A 9 -59.19 -13.77 15.98
C LEU A 9 -57.89 -14.49 15.59
N ALA A 10 -57.95 -15.45 14.66
CA ALA A 10 -56.77 -16.19 14.20
C ALA A 10 -55.74 -15.36 13.41
N PRO A 11 -56.11 -14.42 12.51
CA PRO A 11 -55.11 -13.66 11.75
C PRO A 11 -54.51 -12.51 12.57
N VAL A 12 -55.18 -12.07 13.64
CA VAL A 12 -54.69 -11.00 14.54
C VAL A 12 -53.65 -11.54 15.51
N LEU A 13 -53.79 -12.80 15.96
CA LEU A 13 -52.80 -13.43 16.84
C LEU A 13 -51.48 -13.77 16.12
N LEU A 14 -51.53 -14.05 14.81
CA LEU A 14 -50.33 -14.27 13.98
C LEU A 14 -49.57 -12.98 13.65
N LEU A 15 -50.22 -11.81 13.70
CA LEU A 15 -49.55 -10.51 13.57
C LEU A 15 -48.88 -10.04 14.87
N LEU A 16 -49.33 -10.52 16.03
CA LEU A 16 -48.78 -10.17 17.35
C LEU A 16 -47.65 -11.10 17.81
N ALA A 17 -47.39 -12.19 17.10
CA ALA A 17 -46.32 -13.16 17.38
C ALA A 17 -45.09 -12.98 16.49
N ALA A 18 -44.81 -11.76 16.02
CA ALA A 18 -43.53 -11.40 15.39
C ALA A 18 -42.60 -10.73 16.42
N PRO A 19 -41.92 -11.48 17.32
CA PRO A 19 -40.80 -10.92 18.04
C PRO A 19 -39.65 -10.74 17.03
N ALA A 20 -39.28 -9.48 16.82
CA ALA A 20 -38.01 -9.00 16.31
C ALA A 20 -37.20 -10.02 15.50
N ALA A 21 -37.37 -10.00 14.17
CA ALA A 21 -36.27 -10.34 13.30
C ALA A 21 -35.17 -9.32 13.60
N LEU A 22 -34.29 -9.64 14.56
CA LEU A 22 -33.02 -8.96 14.75
C LEU A 22 -32.30 -9.15 13.42
N ALA A 23 -32.32 -8.12 12.58
CA ALA A 23 -31.39 -8.03 11.47
C ALA A 23 -30.01 -8.16 12.10
N GLN A 24 -29.41 -9.34 11.96
CA GLN A 24 -28.05 -9.57 12.41
C GLN A 24 -27.18 -8.70 11.50
N VAL A 25 -26.90 -7.47 11.96
CA VAL A 25 -25.86 -6.63 11.38
C VAL A 25 -24.60 -7.41 11.63
N ALA A 26 -24.21 -8.24 10.66
CA ALA A 26 -22.89 -8.80 10.61
C ALA A 26 -21.96 -7.60 10.45
N THR A 27 -21.44 -7.06 11.56
CA THR A 27 -20.27 -6.19 11.52
C THR A 27 -19.19 -7.01 10.84
N PRO A 28 -18.78 -6.68 9.61
CA PRO A 28 -17.71 -7.40 8.98
C PRO A 28 -16.49 -7.26 9.87
N GLU A 29 -16.04 -8.35 10.48
CA GLU A 29 -14.73 -8.38 11.11
C GLU A 29 -13.71 -8.17 9.99
N LEU A 30 -13.20 -6.96 9.89
CA LEU A 30 -12.12 -6.62 8.97
C LEU A 30 -10.84 -7.21 9.54
N HIS A 31 -10.44 -8.38 9.01
CA HIS A 31 -9.14 -8.97 9.30
C HIS A 31 -8.07 -8.25 8.46
N THR A 32 -7.81 -6.99 8.79
CA THR A 32 -6.75 -6.21 8.15
C THR A 32 -5.40 -6.67 8.66
N ILE A 33 -4.52 -7.04 7.74
CA ILE A 33 -3.11 -7.28 8.06
C ILE A 33 -2.46 -5.93 8.37
N THR A 34 -2.05 -5.73 9.62
CA THR A 34 -1.30 -4.55 10.03
C THR A 34 0.19 -4.79 9.83
N THR A 35 0.83 -3.99 8.98
CA THR A 35 2.29 -3.98 8.81
C THR A 35 2.89 -2.79 9.57
N ALA A 36 4.13 -2.92 10.04
CA ALA A 36 4.78 -1.86 10.81
C ALA A 36 5.25 -0.68 9.93
N VAL A 37 5.63 -0.95 8.67
CA VAL A 37 6.20 0.05 7.75
C VAL A 37 5.61 -0.15 6.35
N PRO A 38 4.42 0.40 6.06
CA PRO A 38 3.73 0.18 4.80
C PRO A 38 4.39 0.88 3.60
N ILE A 39 5.27 1.89 3.81
CA ILE A 39 5.94 2.59 2.71
C ILE A 39 6.78 1.66 1.83
N LEU A 40 7.27 0.54 2.37
CA LEU A 40 8.08 -0.43 1.64
C LEU A 40 7.30 -1.15 0.54
N THR A 41 5.96 -1.10 0.58
CA THR A 41 5.11 -1.70 -0.44
C THR A 41 4.66 -0.69 -1.50
N LEU A 42 5.07 0.58 -1.40
CA LEU A 42 4.72 1.60 -2.38
C LEU A 42 5.72 1.60 -3.53
N SER A 43 5.22 1.55 -4.77
CA SER A 43 6.06 1.63 -5.95
C SER A 43 6.84 2.97 -5.97
N PRO A 44 8.18 2.92 -5.98
CA PRO A 44 8.98 4.12 -5.82
C PRO A 44 9.16 4.94 -7.10
N ASP A 45 8.87 4.37 -8.26
CA ASP A 45 9.20 4.92 -9.57
C ASP A 45 8.01 4.91 -10.53
N ALA A 46 8.04 5.82 -11.51
CA ALA A 46 6.94 5.98 -12.46
C ALA A 46 6.76 4.77 -13.39
N ARG A 47 7.83 4.05 -13.74
CA ARG A 47 7.75 2.91 -14.68
C ARG A 47 7.06 1.72 -14.01
N GLY A 48 7.48 1.34 -12.81
CA GLY A 48 6.83 0.27 -12.06
C GLY A 48 5.41 0.64 -11.65
N ALA A 49 5.19 1.88 -11.19
CA ALA A 49 3.85 2.36 -10.83
C ALA A 49 2.88 2.35 -12.03
N ALA A 50 3.31 2.81 -13.21
CA ALA A 50 2.47 2.82 -14.43
C ALA A 50 2.14 1.40 -14.94
N LEU A 51 2.97 0.41 -14.60
CA LEU A 51 2.72 -1.01 -14.90
C LEU A 51 1.87 -1.70 -13.84
N GLY A 52 1.32 -0.97 -12.86
CA GLY A 52 0.53 -1.54 -11.78
C GLY A 52 1.38 -2.37 -10.83
N ASP A 53 2.57 -1.87 -10.47
CA ASP A 53 3.52 -2.51 -9.56
C ASP A 53 4.15 -3.82 -10.13
N ALA A 54 4.01 -4.05 -11.44
CA ALA A 54 4.52 -5.23 -12.12
C ALA A 54 6.03 -5.13 -12.48
N GLY A 55 6.87 -4.76 -11.52
CA GLY A 55 8.31 -4.51 -11.75
C GLY A 55 9.23 -5.74 -11.70
N VAL A 56 8.75 -6.91 -11.27
CA VAL A 56 9.60 -8.09 -10.95
C VAL A 56 10.32 -8.67 -12.18
N ALA A 57 9.66 -8.69 -13.35
CA ALA A 57 10.15 -9.31 -14.58
C ALA A 57 10.36 -8.29 -15.73
N THR A 58 10.48 -7.00 -15.41
CA THR A 58 10.80 -5.97 -16.40
C THR A 58 12.29 -5.98 -16.74
N SER A 59 12.67 -5.31 -17.84
CA SER A 59 14.09 -5.14 -18.18
C SER A 59 14.84 -4.45 -17.03
N PRO A 60 16.08 -4.86 -16.73
CA PRO A 60 16.89 -4.29 -15.65
C PRO A 60 17.06 -2.77 -15.82
N ASP A 61 16.90 -2.03 -14.73
CA ASP A 61 17.11 -0.59 -14.67
C ASP A 61 17.57 -0.17 -13.26
N ALA A 62 17.75 1.13 -13.05
CA ALA A 62 18.21 1.69 -11.78
C ALA A 62 17.23 1.44 -10.60
N ASN A 63 15.94 1.28 -10.86
CA ASN A 63 14.92 1.02 -9.84
C ASN A 63 14.68 -0.48 -9.64
N GLY A 64 15.18 -1.32 -10.55
CA GLY A 64 14.88 -2.75 -10.62
C GLY A 64 15.21 -3.53 -9.36
N ALA A 65 16.19 -3.09 -8.58
CA ALA A 65 16.56 -3.69 -7.30
C ALA A 65 15.44 -3.64 -6.25
N PHE A 66 14.55 -2.63 -6.30
CA PHE A 66 13.39 -2.55 -5.41
C PHE A 66 12.44 -3.75 -5.61
N TYR A 67 12.20 -4.12 -6.87
CA TYR A 67 11.28 -5.21 -7.21
C TYR A 67 11.96 -6.58 -7.21
N ASN A 68 13.19 -6.65 -7.72
CA ASN A 68 13.93 -7.90 -7.88
C ASN A 68 15.44 -7.65 -8.00
N PRO A 69 16.21 -7.86 -6.92
CA PRO A 69 17.68 -7.78 -6.93
C PRO A 69 18.35 -8.73 -7.94
N GLY A 70 17.76 -9.87 -8.30
CA GLY A 70 18.32 -10.80 -9.28
C GLY A 70 18.50 -10.18 -10.67
N LYS A 71 17.75 -9.12 -11.00
CA LYS A 71 17.92 -8.35 -12.24
C LYS A 71 19.28 -7.63 -12.33
N LEU A 72 19.94 -7.40 -11.19
CA LEU A 72 21.22 -6.71 -11.12
C LEU A 72 22.34 -7.46 -11.85
N GLY A 73 22.25 -8.79 -11.97
CA GLY A 73 23.19 -9.58 -12.78
C GLY A 73 23.10 -9.31 -14.29
N PHE A 74 22.01 -8.68 -14.75
CA PHE A 74 21.68 -8.48 -16.16
C PHE A 74 21.70 -7.01 -16.60
N VAL A 75 22.19 -6.10 -15.76
CA VAL A 75 22.26 -4.67 -16.09
C VAL A 75 23.28 -4.40 -17.18
N ASP A 76 22.91 -3.57 -18.16
CA ASP A 76 23.75 -3.28 -19.34
C ASP A 76 24.87 -2.28 -19.01
N TYR A 77 24.53 -1.18 -18.35
CA TYR A 77 25.46 -0.08 -18.08
C TYR A 77 26.32 -0.31 -16.84
N LYS A 78 27.53 0.27 -16.79
CA LYS A 78 28.42 0.16 -15.63
C LYS A 78 27.83 0.81 -14.37
N TYR A 79 27.11 1.91 -14.53
CA TYR A 79 26.43 2.64 -13.47
C TYR A 79 25.10 3.18 -13.99
N ALA A 80 24.11 3.31 -13.13
CA ALA A 80 22.89 4.06 -13.41
C ALA A 80 22.35 4.70 -12.12
N LEU A 81 21.63 5.80 -12.27
CA LEU A 81 20.99 6.53 -11.19
C LEU A 81 19.57 6.91 -11.63
N SER A 82 18.60 6.81 -10.73
CA SER A 82 17.22 7.23 -10.96
C SER A 82 16.68 7.99 -9.74
N PRO A 83 16.41 9.30 -9.88
CA PRO A 83 15.57 10.04 -8.95
C PRO A 83 14.09 9.94 -9.37
N SER A 84 13.19 9.81 -8.40
CA SER A 84 11.74 9.79 -8.58
C SER A 84 11.06 10.61 -7.47
N TYR A 85 9.95 11.28 -7.83
CA TYR A 85 9.14 12.08 -6.91
C TYR A 85 7.66 11.93 -7.24
N SER A 86 6.87 11.58 -6.23
CA SER A 86 5.43 11.33 -6.35
C SER A 86 4.67 12.12 -5.28
N PRO A 87 3.92 13.17 -5.66
CA PRO A 87 2.96 13.81 -4.77
C PRO A 87 1.87 12.80 -4.37
N TRP A 88 1.59 12.67 -3.08
CA TRP A 88 0.64 11.68 -2.57
C TRP A 88 -0.65 12.35 -2.12
N LEU A 89 -1.80 11.80 -2.51
CA LEU A 89 -3.14 12.27 -2.08
C LEU A 89 -3.38 13.79 -2.21
N ARG A 90 -2.98 14.41 -3.34
CA ARG A 90 -3.17 15.84 -3.61
C ARG A 90 -4.61 16.37 -3.52
N GLN A 91 -5.62 15.50 -3.47
CA GLN A 91 -7.00 15.91 -3.27
C GLN A 91 -7.37 16.07 -1.78
N ILE A 92 -6.55 15.52 -0.88
CA ILE A 92 -6.77 15.53 0.57
C ILE A 92 -5.80 16.53 1.22
N THR A 93 -4.53 16.50 0.82
CA THR A 93 -3.53 17.45 1.31
C THR A 93 -2.44 17.70 0.27
N ASP A 94 -1.83 18.88 0.33
CA ASP A 94 -0.81 19.33 -0.64
C ASP A 94 0.64 19.04 -0.18
N ASP A 95 0.82 18.53 1.03
CA ASP A 95 2.12 18.42 1.72
C ASP A 95 2.62 16.98 1.94
N MET A 96 1.94 16.01 1.33
CA MET A 96 2.35 14.61 1.30
C MET A 96 3.12 14.27 0.03
N SER A 97 4.25 13.60 0.17
CA SER A 97 5.07 13.20 -0.97
C SER A 97 6.00 12.03 -0.68
N LEU A 98 6.25 11.23 -1.73
CA LEU A 98 7.22 10.15 -1.75
C LEU A 98 8.38 10.54 -2.67
N SER A 99 9.59 10.55 -2.13
CA SER A 99 10.83 10.72 -2.87
C SER A 99 11.62 9.43 -2.86
N TYR A 100 12.19 9.06 -4.01
CA TYR A 100 13.03 7.88 -4.11
C TYR A 100 14.27 8.19 -4.95
N LEU A 101 15.43 7.77 -4.45
CA LEU A 101 16.68 7.83 -5.17
C LEU A 101 17.30 6.44 -5.16
N SER A 102 17.56 5.88 -6.33
CA SER A 102 18.29 4.62 -6.44
C SER A 102 19.38 4.69 -7.49
N GLY A 103 20.33 3.78 -7.35
CA GLY A 103 21.31 3.54 -8.37
C GLY A 103 21.99 2.21 -8.17
N TYR A 104 22.69 1.76 -9.21
CA TYR A 104 23.53 0.59 -9.14
C TYR A 104 24.90 0.84 -9.75
N GLY A 105 25.86 0.01 -9.36
CA GLY A 105 27.17 -0.10 -10.00
C GLY A 105 27.53 -1.56 -10.24
N LYS A 106 27.97 -1.88 -11.45
CA LYS A 106 28.48 -3.22 -11.80
C LYS A 106 29.75 -3.54 -11.02
N ILE A 107 29.81 -4.76 -10.52
CA ILE A 107 30.97 -5.36 -9.85
C ILE A 107 31.38 -6.57 -10.70
N GLY A 108 32.47 -6.41 -11.45
CA GLY A 108 32.89 -7.40 -12.44
C GLY A 108 31.91 -7.50 -13.62
N GLU A 109 31.91 -8.65 -14.28
CA GLU A 109 31.10 -8.90 -15.47
C GLU A 109 29.71 -9.46 -15.17
N ARG A 110 29.57 -10.10 -13.99
CA ARG A 110 28.39 -10.91 -13.65
C ARG A 110 27.51 -10.32 -12.56
N GLY A 111 27.95 -9.31 -11.81
CA GLY A 111 27.18 -8.80 -10.68
C GLY A 111 27.08 -7.28 -10.64
N ALA A 112 26.19 -6.79 -9.80
CA ALA A 112 26.09 -5.38 -9.44
C ALA A 112 25.59 -5.20 -8.01
N ILE A 113 26.01 -4.11 -7.39
CA ILE A 113 25.45 -3.62 -6.13
C ILE A 113 24.51 -2.46 -6.43
N ALA A 114 23.40 -2.41 -5.72
CA ALA A 114 22.46 -1.30 -5.77
C ALA A 114 22.26 -0.73 -4.37
N ALA A 115 21.99 0.57 -4.32
CA ALA A 115 21.56 1.25 -3.12
C ALA A 115 20.39 2.15 -3.44
N SER A 116 19.49 2.30 -2.48
CA SER A 116 18.38 3.25 -2.59
C SER A 116 18.01 3.87 -1.27
N LEU A 117 17.46 5.07 -1.39
CA LEU A 117 16.87 5.83 -0.30
C LEU A 117 15.45 6.21 -0.69
N MET A 118 14.50 5.75 0.10
CA MET A 118 13.10 6.16 0.06
C MET A 118 12.83 7.12 1.21
N TYR A 119 12.11 8.19 0.93
CA TYR A 119 11.67 9.19 1.89
C TYR A 119 10.19 9.47 1.68
N PHE A 120 9.39 9.35 2.74
CA PHE A 120 7.97 9.65 2.71
C PHE A 120 7.63 10.75 3.71
N SER A 121 7.05 11.84 3.22
CA SER A 121 6.47 12.91 4.03
C SER A 121 4.98 12.64 4.17
N LEU A 122 4.49 12.51 5.42
CA LEU A 122 3.07 12.33 5.70
C LEU A 122 2.30 13.66 5.79
N GLY A 123 2.97 14.78 5.50
CA GLY A 123 2.35 16.10 5.62
C GLY A 123 2.23 16.56 7.07
N GLN A 124 1.68 17.74 7.27
CA GLN A 124 1.42 18.31 8.57
C GLN A 124 0.07 17.80 9.09
N ILE A 125 0.09 17.24 10.29
CA ILE A 125 -1.09 16.77 11.01
C ILE A 125 -1.32 17.74 12.16
N ASP A 126 -2.41 18.48 12.10
CA ASP A 126 -2.85 19.37 13.18
C ASP A 126 -3.69 18.58 14.19
N TYR A 127 -3.18 18.46 15.41
CA TYR A 127 -3.89 17.79 16.49
C TYR A 127 -4.95 18.70 17.08
N ARG A 128 -6.06 18.09 17.51
CA ARG A 128 -7.10 18.74 18.29
C ARG A 128 -7.41 17.94 19.54
N ASP A 129 -7.74 18.64 20.62
CA ASP A 129 -8.16 18.02 21.86
C ASP A 129 -9.64 17.60 21.82
N GLY A 130 -10.13 16.97 22.89
CA GLY A 130 -11.54 16.57 23.02
C GLY A 130 -12.55 17.73 23.03
N SER A 131 -12.07 18.97 23.18
CA SER A 131 -12.87 20.20 23.08
C SER A 131 -12.71 20.89 21.73
N ASN A 132 -12.09 20.22 20.74
CA ASN A 132 -11.80 20.73 19.40
C ASN A 132 -10.85 21.94 19.37
N LEU A 133 -10.08 22.18 20.43
CA LEU A 133 -9.06 23.22 20.48
C LEU A 133 -7.76 22.73 19.81
N PRO A 134 -7.01 23.61 19.12
CA PRO A 134 -5.71 23.24 18.54
C PRO A 134 -4.74 22.73 19.61
N ASN A 135 -4.09 21.60 19.33
CA ASN A 135 -3.15 20.92 20.23
C ASN A 135 -1.79 20.65 19.55
N GLY A 136 -1.30 21.65 18.82
CA GLY A 136 -0.04 21.58 18.08
C GLY A 136 -0.14 20.85 16.74
N SER A 137 0.96 20.87 16.00
CA SER A 137 1.09 20.29 14.67
C SER A 137 2.32 19.39 14.61
N PHE A 138 2.22 18.25 13.96
CA PHE A 138 3.34 17.33 13.78
C PHE A 138 3.50 16.95 12.31
N ASN A 139 4.74 16.74 11.87
CA ASN A 139 5.05 16.38 10.50
C ASN A 139 5.80 15.04 10.49
N PRO A 140 5.08 13.90 10.47
CA PRO A 140 5.70 12.59 10.45
C PRO A 140 6.47 12.36 9.14
N LYS A 141 7.62 11.71 9.25
CA LYS A 141 8.50 11.37 8.14
C LYS A 141 8.99 9.95 8.28
N GLU A 142 9.04 9.23 7.18
CA GLU A 142 9.58 7.88 7.13
C GLU A 142 10.74 7.79 6.14
N TYR A 143 11.70 6.93 6.45
CA TYR A 143 12.89 6.71 5.64
C TYR A 143 13.16 5.21 5.51
N ALA A 144 13.54 4.77 4.32
CA ALA A 144 14.05 3.42 4.11
C ALA A 144 15.34 3.47 3.28
N PHE A 145 16.42 2.93 3.84
CA PHE A 145 17.67 2.74 3.14
C PHE A 145 17.84 1.25 2.81
N THR A 146 18.07 0.95 1.53
CA THR A 146 18.20 -0.43 1.05
C THR A 146 19.53 -0.58 0.33
N VAL A 147 20.19 -1.71 0.56
CA VAL A 147 21.36 -2.16 -0.21
C VAL A 147 21.05 -3.54 -0.74
N SER A 148 21.39 -3.79 -2.00
CA SER A 148 21.14 -5.06 -2.66
C SER A 148 22.33 -5.47 -3.50
N TYR A 149 22.56 -6.76 -3.58
CA TYR A 149 23.53 -7.35 -4.50
C TYR A 149 22.83 -8.43 -5.30
N GLY A 150 23.10 -8.48 -6.60
CA GLY A 150 22.63 -9.54 -7.47
C GLY A 150 23.68 -9.90 -8.51
N GLN A 151 23.68 -11.16 -8.93
CA GLN A 151 24.66 -11.66 -9.88
C GLN A 151 24.06 -12.72 -10.80
N LYS A 152 24.49 -12.73 -12.05
CA LYS A 152 24.14 -13.73 -13.04
C LYS A 152 24.81 -15.06 -12.68
N LEU A 153 23.99 -16.09 -12.43
CA LEU A 153 24.40 -17.46 -12.11
C LEU A 153 24.48 -18.35 -13.37
N GLY A 154 23.73 -18.00 -14.42
CA GLY A 154 23.74 -18.64 -15.73
C GLY A 154 23.20 -17.71 -16.80
N GLU A 155 23.10 -18.13 -18.06
CA GLU A 155 22.73 -17.24 -19.17
C GLU A 155 21.39 -16.51 -18.97
N ASN A 156 20.44 -17.20 -18.33
CA ASN A 156 19.06 -16.74 -18.12
C ASN A 156 18.65 -16.73 -16.63
N PHE A 157 19.60 -16.93 -15.70
CA PHE A 157 19.31 -17.00 -14.27
C PHE A 157 20.34 -16.20 -13.47
N GLY A 158 19.88 -15.47 -12.45
CA GLY A 158 20.70 -14.64 -11.58
C GLY A 158 20.17 -14.58 -10.16
#